data_AF-A0A3A5AUU3-F1
#
_entry.id   AF-A0A3A5AUU3-F1
#
_cell.length_a   1.000
_cell.length_b   1.000
_cell.length_c   1.000
_cell.angle_alpha   90.00
_cell.angle_beta   90.00
_cell.angle_gamma   90.00
#
_symmetry.space_group_name_H-M   'P 1'
#
loop_
_entity.id
_entity.type
_entity.pdbx_description
1 polymer ?
#
loop_
_entity_poly.entity_id
_entity_poly.type
_entity_poly.pdbx_seq_one_letter_code
_entity_poly.pdbx_strand_id
1 'polypeptide(L)'
;MKGGEKKMGKRKWWWCLVAVIAVCFTFGSAHALPVQSIPDLVSITFWERSGGSSPTAYTFGIGSPQLTVRLTDPLSASNMDFGEGREPYDVFYSDAGGVFDINGEYVTIEALYNRVAPTGGGLNLAEVGLNFTSGPIEYANAVAGSLALGDNAVPSSVAFAVDGDLLTHTVMGNTVGQSDRLRVTVGFASTANTAPVPEPATMLLLGCGLAGIAACKRRFQKN
;
A
#
# COMPACT_ATOMS: atom_id res chain seq x y z
N MET A 1 -12.83 77.00 16.13
CA MET A 1 -12.33 76.02 17.13
C MET A 1 -12.75 74.62 16.69
N LYS A 2 -11.75 73.72 16.60
CA LYS A 2 -11.74 72.24 16.50
C LYS A 2 -13.11 71.54 16.45
N GLY A 3 -13.46 70.70 15.48
CA GLY A 3 -12.68 69.56 14.96
C GLY A 3 -13.06 68.29 15.74
N GLY A 4 -13.95 67.47 15.19
CA GLY A 4 -14.53 66.30 15.90
C GLY A 4 -14.92 65.16 14.96
N GLU A 5 -13.97 64.71 14.14
CA GLU A 5 -14.08 63.51 13.31
C GLU A 5 -14.07 62.27 14.23
N LYS A 6 -15.22 61.59 14.36
CA LYS A 6 -15.33 60.36 15.14
C LYS A 6 -14.57 59.24 14.41
N LYS A 7 -13.30 59.03 14.79
CA LYS A 7 -12.52 57.85 14.39
C LYS A 7 -13.28 56.58 14.76
N MET A 8 -13.84 55.94 13.74
CA MET A 8 -14.42 54.60 13.84
C MET A 8 -13.30 53.64 14.22
N GLY A 9 -13.35 53.11 15.44
CA GLY A 9 -12.30 52.28 16.02
C GLY A 9 -12.05 51.03 15.19
N LYS A 10 -10.80 50.89 14.73
CA LYS A 10 -10.23 49.74 14.00
C LYS A 10 -10.40 48.37 14.68
N ARG A 11 -11.03 48.30 15.86
CA ARG A 11 -11.29 47.07 16.62
C ARG A 11 -12.54 46.30 16.17
N LYS A 12 -13.44 46.90 15.38
CA LYS A 12 -14.66 46.21 14.91
C LYS A 12 -14.47 45.44 13.58
N TRP A 13 -13.36 45.65 12.88
CA TRP A 13 -13.05 44.95 11.64
C TRP A 13 -12.49 43.53 11.87
N TRP A 14 -11.95 43.27 13.06
CA TRP A 14 -11.31 42.00 13.39
C TRP A 14 -12.29 40.87 13.75
N TRP A 15 -13.53 41.19 14.11
CA TRP A 15 -14.52 40.17 14.50
C TRP A 15 -15.36 39.61 13.35
N CYS A 16 -15.28 40.18 12.15
CA CYS A 16 -15.94 39.59 10.97
C CYS A 16 -15.09 38.52 10.28
N LEU A 17 -13.79 38.38 10.62
CA LEU A 17 -12.90 37.37 10.02
C LEU A 17 -12.81 36.08 10.86
N VAL A 18 -13.24 36.09 12.13
CA VAL A 18 -13.07 34.96 13.06
C VAL A 18 -14.27 33.99 13.06
N ALA A 19 -15.33 34.29 12.31
CA ALA A 19 -16.50 33.41 12.17
C ALA A 19 -16.46 32.54 10.90
N VAL A 20 -15.28 32.27 10.32
CA VAL A 20 -15.11 31.15 9.41
C VAL A 20 -14.78 29.94 10.28
N ILE A 21 -15.83 29.19 10.54
CA ILE A 21 -15.88 27.96 11.32
C ILE A 21 -14.68 27.09 10.95
N ALA A 22 -13.76 26.90 11.89
CA ALA A 22 -12.78 25.82 11.85
C ALA A 22 -13.54 24.50 12.00
N VAL A 23 -14.10 24.00 10.90
CA VAL A 23 -14.46 22.58 10.80
C VAL A 23 -13.15 21.86 10.52
N CYS A 24 -12.47 21.46 11.59
CA CYS A 24 -11.44 20.42 11.49
C CYS A 24 -12.15 19.13 11.08
N PHE A 25 -12.26 18.90 9.77
CA PHE A 25 -12.57 17.58 9.25
C PHE A 25 -11.37 16.69 9.55
N THR A 26 -11.47 15.86 10.59
CA THR A 26 -10.71 14.62 10.62
C THR A 26 -11.33 13.73 9.54
N PHE A 27 -10.86 13.86 8.31
CA PHE A 27 -11.00 12.76 7.36
C PHE A 27 -10.19 11.61 7.96
N GLY A 28 -10.87 10.63 8.57
CA GLY A 28 -10.24 9.34 8.76
C GLY A 28 -9.89 8.85 7.36
N SER A 29 -8.60 8.67 7.07
CA SER A 29 -8.19 7.93 5.88
C SER A 29 -8.98 6.64 5.89
N ALA A 30 -9.80 6.40 4.86
CA ALA A 30 -10.44 5.11 4.71
C ALA A 30 -9.29 4.10 4.56
N HIS A 31 -9.00 3.36 5.63
CA HIS A 31 -7.97 2.32 5.63
C HIS A 31 -8.43 1.24 4.66
N ALA A 32 -7.61 0.93 3.66
CA ALA A 32 -7.87 -0.11 2.68
C ALA A 32 -8.13 -1.46 3.37
N LEU A 33 -8.77 -2.37 2.64
CA LEU A 33 -9.23 -3.64 3.19
C LEU A 33 -8.02 -4.55 3.45
N PRO A 34 -7.83 -5.09 4.67
CA PRO A 34 -6.78 -6.08 4.92
C PRO A 34 -6.92 -7.27 3.98
N VAL A 35 -5.81 -7.80 3.44
CA VAL A 35 -5.84 -8.88 2.44
C VAL A 35 -6.61 -10.10 2.96
N GLN A 36 -6.35 -10.52 4.21
CA GLN A 36 -7.05 -11.66 4.82
C GLN A 36 -8.55 -11.44 5.06
N SER A 37 -9.03 -10.18 4.95
CA SER A 37 -10.44 -9.82 5.13
C SER A 37 -11.19 -9.65 3.81
N ILE A 38 -10.54 -9.91 2.67
CA ILE A 38 -11.19 -9.88 1.36
C ILE A 38 -12.27 -10.98 1.33
N PRO A 39 -13.54 -10.64 1.04
CA PRO A 39 -14.61 -11.64 0.94
C PRO A 39 -14.26 -12.73 -0.06
N ASP A 40 -14.62 -13.96 0.30
CA ASP A 40 -14.43 -15.16 -0.53
C ASP A 40 -12.97 -15.52 -0.88
N LEU A 41 -11.98 -14.82 -0.33
CA LEU A 41 -10.57 -15.20 -0.47
C LEU A 41 -10.28 -16.51 0.27
N VAL A 42 -9.60 -17.44 -0.40
CA VAL A 42 -9.27 -18.78 0.15
C VAL A 42 -7.78 -18.95 0.36
N SER A 43 -6.99 -18.53 -0.62
CA SER A 43 -5.53 -18.71 -0.61
C SER A 43 -4.81 -17.68 -1.47
N ILE A 44 -3.51 -17.56 -1.26
CA ILE A 44 -2.62 -16.74 -2.07
C ILE A 44 -1.61 -17.67 -2.75
N THR A 45 -1.40 -17.48 -4.05
CA THR A 45 -0.41 -18.21 -4.84
C THR A 45 0.74 -17.30 -5.21
N PHE A 46 1.96 -17.79 -5.04
CA PHE A 46 3.21 -17.16 -5.39
C PHE A 46 3.84 -17.95 -6.54
N TRP A 47 4.07 -17.31 -7.67
CA TRP A 47 4.74 -17.92 -8.81
C TRP A 47 6.21 -17.52 -8.81
N GLU A 48 7.07 -18.49 -8.60
CA GLU A 48 8.53 -18.34 -8.64
C GLU A 48 9.05 -18.95 -9.95
N ARG A 49 10.03 -18.29 -10.57
CA ARG A 49 10.57 -18.72 -11.87
C ARG A 49 12.09 -18.77 -11.88
N SER A 50 12.65 -19.88 -11.40
CA SER A 50 14.07 -20.20 -11.54
C SER A 50 14.31 -21.18 -12.70
N GLY A 51 14.38 -20.65 -13.92
CA GLY A 51 14.58 -21.45 -15.12
C GLY A 51 13.35 -22.28 -15.53
N GLY A 52 13.54 -23.25 -16.44
CA GLY A 52 12.45 -24.09 -16.96
C GLY A 52 11.52 -23.40 -17.97
N SER A 53 10.47 -24.11 -18.40
CA SER A 53 9.47 -23.64 -19.37
C SER A 53 8.24 -22.99 -18.72
N SER A 54 8.08 -23.09 -17.40
CA SER A 54 6.92 -22.61 -16.65
C SER A 54 7.31 -22.30 -15.20
N PRO A 55 6.65 -21.34 -14.54
CA PRO A 55 6.90 -21.04 -13.13
C PRO A 55 6.41 -22.15 -12.20
N THR A 56 7.00 -22.21 -11.01
CA THR A 56 6.55 -23.05 -9.91
C THR A 56 5.56 -22.27 -9.04
N ALA A 57 4.40 -22.85 -8.77
CA ALA A 57 3.37 -22.24 -7.94
C ALA A 57 3.46 -22.74 -6.49
N TYR A 58 3.46 -21.82 -5.54
CA TYR A 58 3.37 -22.09 -4.10
C TYR A 58 2.10 -21.44 -3.55
N THR A 59 1.18 -22.23 -3.00
CA THR A 59 -0.14 -21.74 -2.56
C THR A 59 -0.33 -21.94 -1.06
N PHE A 60 -0.71 -20.87 -0.36
CA PHE A 60 -0.95 -20.86 1.07
C PHE A 60 -2.35 -20.34 1.39
N GLY A 61 -3.05 -21.04 2.30
CA GLY A 61 -4.37 -20.60 2.77
C GLY A 61 -4.28 -19.31 3.59
N ILE A 62 -5.32 -18.48 3.59
CA ILE A 62 -5.32 -17.15 4.25
C ILE A 62 -4.91 -17.16 5.74
N GLY A 63 -5.17 -18.25 6.46
CA GLY A 63 -4.82 -18.40 7.87
C GLY A 63 -3.54 -19.20 8.11
N SER A 64 -2.73 -19.45 7.09
CA SER A 64 -1.55 -20.30 7.23
C SER A 64 -0.43 -19.60 8.02
N PRO A 65 0.46 -20.36 8.69
CA PRO A 65 1.59 -19.79 9.41
C PRO A 65 2.52 -18.95 8.53
N GLN A 66 2.66 -19.31 7.25
CA GLN A 66 3.45 -18.55 6.27
C GLN A 66 2.94 -17.10 6.22
N LEU A 67 1.67 -16.91 5.85
CA LEU A 67 1.11 -15.56 5.69
C LEU A 67 0.97 -14.78 7.02
N THR A 68 0.83 -15.48 8.14
CA THR A 68 0.51 -14.88 9.44
C THR A 68 1.71 -14.72 10.38
N VAL A 69 2.90 -15.16 9.98
CA VAL A 69 4.15 -15.03 10.76
C VAL A 69 5.30 -14.77 9.82
N ARG A 70 5.92 -13.58 9.92
CA ARG A 70 7.23 -13.35 9.31
C ARG A 70 8.30 -14.21 10.00
N LEU A 71 9.06 -14.98 9.22
CA LEU A 71 10.11 -15.84 9.75
C LEU A 71 11.31 -15.04 10.27
N THR A 72 11.90 -15.50 11.37
CA THR A 72 13.10 -14.90 11.95
C THR A 72 14.34 -15.14 11.10
N ASP A 73 15.32 -14.24 11.17
CA ASP A 73 16.61 -14.46 10.52
C ASP A 73 17.50 -15.49 11.24
N PRO A 74 18.38 -16.19 10.50
CA PRO A 74 18.46 -16.21 9.04
C PRO A 74 17.42 -17.15 8.41
N LEU A 75 16.95 -16.83 7.20
CA LEU A 75 16.25 -17.82 6.38
C LEU A 75 17.21 -18.95 5.97
N SER A 76 16.68 -20.16 5.86
CA SER A 76 17.45 -21.35 5.50
C SER A 76 16.54 -22.46 4.99
N ALA A 77 17.12 -23.57 4.51
CA ALA A 77 16.34 -24.74 4.12
C ALA A 77 15.42 -25.30 5.23
N SER A 78 15.72 -25.01 6.51
CA SER A 78 14.90 -25.40 7.66
C SER A 78 14.00 -24.29 8.20
N ASN A 79 14.09 -23.08 7.62
CA ASN A 79 13.39 -21.87 8.06
C ASN A 79 13.06 -21.03 6.81
N MET A 80 12.08 -21.50 6.05
CA MET A 80 11.57 -20.89 4.82
C MET A 80 10.13 -21.35 4.58
N ASP A 81 9.36 -20.56 3.86
CA ASP A 81 8.01 -20.92 3.42
C ASP A 81 8.04 -21.74 2.13
N PHE A 82 8.92 -21.35 1.21
CA PHE A 82 9.19 -22.07 -0.03
C PHE A 82 10.57 -21.71 -0.60
N GLY A 83 10.84 -22.27 -1.78
CA GLY A 83 12.10 -22.12 -2.49
C GLY A 83 13.02 -23.30 -2.27
N GLU A 84 14.26 -23.13 -2.70
CA GLU A 84 15.30 -24.12 -2.51
C GLU A 84 16.28 -23.63 -1.44
N GLY A 85 17.04 -24.52 -0.81
CA GLY A 85 17.96 -24.13 0.27
C GLY A 85 19.02 -23.07 -0.08
N ARG A 86 19.18 -22.72 -1.37
CA ARG A 86 20.05 -21.63 -1.85
C ARG A 86 19.33 -20.28 -1.98
N GLU A 87 18.01 -20.33 -2.09
CA GLU A 87 17.13 -19.18 -2.19
C GLU A 87 15.86 -19.43 -1.38
N PRO A 88 15.96 -19.40 -0.03
CA PRO A 88 14.79 -19.53 0.82
C PRO A 88 13.94 -18.27 0.77
N TYR A 89 12.62 -18.45 0.67
CA TYR A 89 11.63 -17.37 0.66
C TYR A 89 10.81 -17.35 1.96
N ASP A 90 10.32 -16.17 2.30
CA ASP A 90 9.39 -15.89 3.41
C ASP A 90 8.30 -14.95 2.87
N VAL A 91 7.03 -15.24 3.16
CA VAL A 91 5.89 -14.48 2.65
C VAL A 91 4.87 -14.19 3.72
N PHE A 92 4.49 -12.93 3.88
CA PHE A 92 3.63 -12.51 4.98
C PHE A 92 2.77 -11.30 4.65
N TYR A 93 1.68 -11.13 5.40
CA TYR A 93 0.88 -9.90 5.36
C TYR A 93 1.66 -8.71 5.92
N SER A 94 1.57 -7.57 5.23
CA SER A 94 2.41 -6.42 5.54
C SER A 94 1.71 -5.08 5.32
N ASP A 95 2.33 -4.03 5.87
CA ASP A 95 2.12 -2.68 5.39
C ASP A 95 2.81 -2.43 4.02
N ALA A 96 2.64 -1.22 3.47
CA ALA A 96 3.27 -0.82 2.20
C ALA A 96 4.81 -0.82 2.25
N GLY A 97 5.39 -0.64 3.43
CA GLY A 97 6.84 -0.64 3.66
C GLY A 97 7.46 -2.04 3.78
N GLY A 98 6.61 -3.08 3.76
CA GLY A 98 7.00 -4.46 3.96
C GLY A 98 7.34 -4.82 5.41
N VAL A 99 6.76 -4.10 6.37
CA VAL A 99 6.77 -4.48 7.78
C VAL A 99 5.59 -5.41 8.02
N PHE A 100 5.81 -6.50 8.75
CA PHE A 100 4.76 -7.45 9.09
C PHE A 100 3.59 -6.76 9.79
N ASP A 101 2.40 -6.97 9.24
CA ASP A 101 1.12 -6.54 9.80
C ASP A 101 0.07 -7.59 9.44
N ILE A 102 -0.47 -8.28 10.45
CA ILE A 102 -1.52 -9.27 10.25
C ILE A 102 -2.77 -8.66 9.60
N ASN A 103 -3.02 -7.37 9.81
CA ASN A 103 -4.12 -6.63 9.20
C ASN A 103 -3.65 -5.82 7.97
N GLY A 104 -2.51 -6.20 7.40
CA GLY A 104 -1.91 -5.54 6.26
C GLY A 104 -2.76 -5.60 4.99
N GLU A 105 -2.66 -4.53 4.20
CA GLU A 105 -3.31 -4.38 2.88
C GLU A 105 -2.42 -4.90 1.74
N TYR A 106 -1.22 -5.36 2.08
CA TYR A 106 -0.19 -5.80 1.16
C TYR A 106 0.32 -7.19 1.55
N VAL A 107 0.99 -7.82 0.59
CA VAL A 107 1.77 -9.04 0.82
C VAL A 107 3.23 -8.73 0.51
N THR A 108 4.11 -9.10 1.43
CA THR A 108 5.55 -9.01 1.24
C THR A 108 6.13 -10.39 0.98
N ILE A 109 7.09 -10.40 0.05
CA ILE A 109 7.92 -11.54 -0.31
C ILE A 109 9.36 -11.14 -0.03
N GLU A 110 10.00 -11.88 0.87
CA GLU A 110 11.42 -11.74 1.17
C GLU A 110 12.17 -12.98 0.71
N ALA A 111 13.44 -12.80 0.30
CA ALA A 111 14.31 -13.91 -0.04
C ALA A 111 15.76 -13.63 0.38
N LEU A 112 16.50 -14.71 0.67
CA LEU A 112 17.95 -14.68 0.66
C LEU A 112 18.48 -15.24 -0.65
N TYR A 113 19.57 -14.70 -1.15
CA TYR A 113 20.29 -15.28 -2.28
C TYR A 113 21.79 -15.15 -2.07
N ASN A 114 22.50 -16.28 -2.02
CA ASN A 114 23.88 -16.33 -1.55
C ASN A 114 24.93 -16.46 -2.66
N ARG A 115 24.58 -16.11 -3.90
CA ARG A 115 25.53 -16.11 -5.02
C ARG A 115 25.75 -14.69 -5.53
N VAL A 116 27.02 -14.39 -5.79
CA VAL A 116 27.47 -13.15 -6.41
C VAL A 116 27.56 -13.31 -7.94
N ALA A 117 27.81 -12.21 -8.65
CA ALA A 117 28.07 -12.24 -10.07
C ALA A 117 29.19 -13.20 -10.48
N PRO A 118 29.09 -13.85 -11.65
CA PRO A 118 28.09 -13.66 -12.71
C PRO A 118 26.85 -14.57 -12.61
N THR A 119 26.61 -15.24 -11.47
CA THR A 119 25.41 -16.08 -11.32
C THR A 119 24.16 -15.18 -11.22
N GLY A 120 23.06 -15.55 -11.88
CA GLY A 120 21.84 -14.72 -11.98
C GLY A 120 21.38 -14.10 -10.65
N GLY A 121 20.59 -13.02 -10.68
CA GLY A 121 20.05 -12.42 -9.47
C GLY A 121 18.97 -13.29 -8.82
N GLY A 122 18.74 -13.07 -7.52
CA GLY A 122 17.74 -13.78 -6.75
C GLY A 122 16.43 -13.01 -6.56
N LEU A 123 15.52 -13.62 -5.81
CA LEU A 123 14.11 -13.27 -5.71
C LEU A 123 13.51 -13.24 -7.12
N ASN A 124 13.24 -14.42 -7.67
CA ASN A 124 12.75 -14.67 -9.02
C ASN A 124 11.22 -14.75 -9.05
N LEU A 125 10.56 -13.76 -8.48
CA LEU A 125 9.10 -13.70 -8.39
C LEU A 125 8.52 -13.29 -9.75
N ALA A 126 7.66 -14.14 -10.31
CA ALA A 126 6.88 -13.85 -11.50
C ALA A 126 5.58 -13.14 -11.12
N GLU A 127 4.76 -13.71 -10.24
CA GLU A 127 3.46 -13.14 -9.93
C GLU A 127 2.99 -13.52 -8.53
N VAL A 128 2.02 -12.76 -8.02
CA VAL A 128 1.25 -13.09 -6.81
C VAL A 128 -0.23 -12.99 -7.12
N GLY A 129 -1.00 -13.99 -6.73
CA GLY A 129 -2.42 -14.09 -7.09
C GLY A 129 -3.30 -14.51 -5.94
N LEU A 130 -4.45 -13.85 -5.84
CA LEU A 130 -5.51 -14.15 -4.90
C LEU A 130 -6.45 -15.19 -5.52
N ASN A 131 -6.70 -16.27 -4.76
CA ASN A 131 -7.59 -17.34 -5.17
C ASN A 131 -8.88 -17.27 -4.36
N PHE A 132 -9.99 -17.09 -5.05
CA PHE A 132 -11.32 -16.99 -4.45
C PHE A 132 -12.06 -18.33 -4.48
N THR A 133 -13.09 -18.48 -3.65
CA THR A 133 -13.98 -19.66 -3.67
C THR A 133 -14.61 -19.88 -5.06
N SER A 134 -14.82 -18.79 -5.80
CA SER A 134 -15.26 -18.80 -7.19
C SER A 134 -14.75 -17.56 -7.93
N GLY A 135 -14.61 -17.66 -9.25
CA GLY A 135 -14.13 -16.56 -10.10
C GLY A 135 -12.67 -16.73 -10.56
N PRO A 136 -12.16 -15.77 -11.35
CA PRO A 136 -10.78 -15.77 -11.80
C PRO A 136 -9.82 -15.45 -10.64
N ILE A 137 -8.55 -15.82 -10.82
CA ILE A 137 -7.46 -15.33 -9.98
C ILE A 137 -7.32 -13.82 -10.19
N GLU A 138 -7.19 -13.06 -9.10
CA GLU A 138 -6.77 -11.66 -9.15
C GLU A 138 -5.25 -11.59 -8.93
N TYR A 139 -4.51 -11.17 -9.95
CA TYR A 139 -3.08 -10.91 -9.81
C TYR A 139 -2.84 -9.57 -9.11
N ALA A 140 -1.73 -9.49 -8.38
CA ALA A 140 -1.22 -8.23 -7.88
C ALA A 140 -1.02 -7.24 -9.03
N ASN A 141 -1.30 -5.97 -8.78
CA ASN A 141 -1.31 -4.93 -9.81
C ASN A 141 -0.53 -3.68 -9.43
N ALA A 142 0.13 -3.70 -8.27
CA ALA A 142 0.91 -2.58 -7.77
C ALA A 142 2.09 -3.09 -6.94
N VAL A 143 3.25 -2.46 -7.14
CA VAL A 143 4.40 -2.59 -6.24
C VAL A 143 4.33 -1.44 -5.24
N ALA A 144 4.21 -1.76 -3.96
CA ALA A 144 4.18 -0.79 -2.87
C ALA A 144 5.58 -0.44 -2.36
N GLY A 145 6.50 -1.40 -2.42
CA GLY A 145 7.88 -1.24 -1.98
C GLY A 145 8.77 -2.38 -2.47
N SER A 146 10.07 -2.13 -2.53
CA SER A 146 11.06 -3.17 -2.85
C SER A 146 12.41 -2.84 -2.25
N LEU A 147 13.25 -3.86 -2.10
CA LEU A 147 14.65 -3.73 -1.72
C LEU A 147 15.47 -4.72 -2.55
N ALA A 148 16.22 -4.20 -3.50
CA ALA A 148 17.23 -4.93 -4.26
C ALA A 148 18.60 -4.69 -3.63
N LEU A 149 19.45 -5.72 -3.58
CA LEU A 149 20.73 -5.68 -2.88
C LEU A 149 21.83 -6.33 -3.71
N GLY A 150 23.09 -5.99 -3.40
CA GLY A 150 24.25 -6.64 -3.99
C GLY A 150 24.43 -6.39 -5.50
N ASP A 151 25.30 -7.19 -6.11
CA ASP A 151 25.47 -7.23 -7.56
C ASP A 151 24.35 -8.03 -8.26
N ASN A 152 24.27 -7.92 -9.59
CA ASN A 152 23.27 -8.56 -10.45
C ASN A 152 21.80 -8.21 -10.19
N ALA A 153 21.51 -7.19 -9.39
CA ALA A 153 20.19 -6.60 -9.34
C ALA A 153 19.84 -5.92 -10.67
N VAL A 154 18.63 -6.13 -11.16
CA VAL A 154 18.03 -5.41 -12.29
C VAL A 154 16.80 -4.66 -11.75
N PRO A 155 16.94 -3.43 -11.22
CA PRO A 155 15.84 -2.73 -10.55
C PRO A 155 14.57 -2.56 -11.38
N SER A 156 14.70 -2.44 -12.71
CA SER A 156 13.55 -2.35 -13.61
C SER A 156 12.70 -3.63 -13.68
N SER A 157 13.27 -4.77 -13.28
CA SER A 157 12.56 -6.06 -13.27
C SER A 157 11.54 -6.18 -12.14
N VAL A 158 11.57 -5.29 -11.13
CA VAL A 158 10.60 -5.29 -10.01
C VAL A 158 9.16 -5.24 -10.51
N ALA A 159 8.90 -4.52 -11.60
CA ALA A 159 7.58 -4.40 -12.20
C ALA A 159 7.05 -5.73 -12.77
N PHE A 160 7.93 -6.70 -13.03
CA PHE A 160 7.53 -8.01 -13.52
C PHE A 160 6.78 -8.84 -12.47
N ALA A 161 6.84 -8.50 -11.19
CA ALA A 161 6.05 -9.16 -10.15
C ALA A 161 4.53 -8.86 -10.21
N VAL A 162 4.10 -7.94 -11.09
CA VAL A 162 2.74 -7.39 -11.16
C VAL A 162 2.31 -7.05 -12.60
N ASP A 163 2.94 -7.67 -13.61
CA ASP A 163 2.70 -7.35 -15.03
C ASP A 163 1.67 -8.27 -15.71
N GLY A 164 1.22 -9.31 -15.02
CA GLY A 164 0.30 -10.33 -15.50
C GLY A 164 0.93 -11.38 -16.40
N ASP A 165 2.27 -11.43 -16.51
CA ASP A 165 3.01 -12.38 -17.34
C ASP A 165 3.82 -13.37 -16.49
N LEU A 166 3.33 -14.59 -16.40
CA LEU A 166 4.00 -15.70 -15.71
C LEU A 166 5.38 -16.10 -16.28
N LEU A 167 5.80 -15.52 -17.41
CA LEU A 167 7.10 -15.79 -18.04
C LEU A 167 8.17 -14.74 -17.75
N THR A 168 7.79 -13.58 -17.21
CA THR A 168 8.73 -12.59 -16.66
C THR A 168 8.97 -12.90 -15.18
N HIS A 169 10.01 -12.31 -14.60
CA HIS A 169 10.31 -12.45 -13.17
C HIS A 169 11.28 -11.37 -12.71
N THR A 170 11.16 -11.00 -11.44
CA THR A 170 12.09 -10.08 -10.79
C THR A 170 13.51 -10.65 -10.75
N VAL A 171 14.50 -9.77 -10.71
CA VAL A 171 15.93 -10.08 -10.56
C VAL A 171 16.50 -9.07 -9.58
N MET A 172 16.53 -9.42 -8.29
CA MET A 172 16.73 -8.48 -7.19
C MET A 172 18.17 -8.43 -6.66
N GLY A 173 19.07 -9.24 -7.23
CA GLY A 173 20.49 -9.26 -6.89
C GLY A 173 20.83 -10.31 -5.85
N ASN A 174 21.59 -9.98 -4.80
CA ASN A 174 22.00 -10.96 -3.80
C ASN A 174 22.24 -10.37 -2.40
N THR A 175 22.33 -11.26 -1.43
CA THR A 175 22.45 -10.97 0.00
C THR A 175 23.85 -11.23 0.56
N VAL A 176 24.85 -11.50 -0.28
CA VAL A 176 26.22 -11.75 0.19
C VAL A 176 26.79 -10.48 0.82
N GLY A 177 27.17 -10.58 2.10
CA GLY A 177 27.68 -9.45 2.87
C GLY A 177 26.60 -8.42 3.26
N GLN A 178 25.31 -8.73 3.08
CA GLN A 178 24.19 -7.87 3.46
C GLN A 178 23.59 -8.32 4.78
N SER A 179 23.00 -7.38 5.53
CA SER A 179 22.22 -7.66 6.73
C SER A 179 20.71 -7.80 6.46
N ASP A 180 20.25 -7.24 5.33
CA ASP A 180 18.86 -7.26 4.92
C ASP A 180 18.58 -8.38 3.90
N ARG A 181 17.29 -8.68 3.71
CA ARG A 181 16.79 -9.61 2.69
C ARG A 181 16.42 -8.86 1.41
N LEU A 182 16.44 -9.57 0.29
CA LEU A 182 15.78 -9.09 -0.92
C LEU A 182 14.27 -9.00 -0.63
N ARG A 183 13.59 -7.97 -1.16
CA ARG A 183 12.17 -7.76 -0.85
C ARG A 183 11.37 -7.19 -2.00
N VAL A 184 10.14 -7.68 -2.17
CA VAL A 184 9.08 -7.05 -2.97
C VAL A 184 7.80 -7.05 -2.15
N THR A 185 7.11 -5.91 -2.10
CA THR A 185 5.80 -5.75 -1.46
C THR A 185 4.78 -5.40 -2.53
N VAL A 186 3.71 -6.19 -2.62
CA VAL A 186 2.69 -6.06 -3.68
C VAL A 186 1.31 -5.77 -3.10
N GLY A 187 0.50 -5.06 -3.88
CA GLY A 187 -0.89 -4.72 -3.58
C GLY A 187 -1.85 -5.23 -4.66
N PHE A 188 -3.14 -5.19 -4.32
CA PHE A 188 -4.23 -5.77 -5.11
C PHE A 188 -5.34 -4.73 -5.34
N ALA A 189 -6.12 -4.91 -6.40
CA ALA A 189 -7.26 -4.03 -6.66
C ALA A 189 -8.36 -4.22 -5.61
N SER A 190 -8.54 -5.43 -5.09
CA SER A 190 -9.52 -5.76 -4.05
C SER A 190 -9.20 -5.16 -2.67
N THR A 191 -7.95 -4.77 -2.40
CA THR A 191 -7.60 -4.05 -1.17
C THR A 191 -7.81 -2.55 -1.31
N ALA A 192 -7.73 -2.01 -2.52
CA ALA A 192 -7.97 -0.59 -2.77
C ALA A 192 -9.43 -0.23 -2.42
N ASN A 193 -9.59 0.61 -1.38
CA ASN A 193 -10.90 1.08 -0.94
C ASN A 193 -11.69 1.72 -2.11
N THR A 194 -12.74 1.04 -2.55
CA THR A 194 -13.77 1.60 -3.42
C THR A 194 -14.96 2.12 -2.63
N ALA A 195 -14.82 2.33 -1.30
CA ALA A 195 -15.86 2.94 -0.50
C ALA A 195 -16.31 4.24 -1.22
N PRO A 196 -17.57 4.32 -1.69
CA PRO A 196 -18.08 5.57 -2.24
C PRO A 196 -17.93 6.55 -1.11
N VAL A 197 -17.05 7.54 -1.28
CA VAL A 197 -16.93 8.66 -0.36
C VAL A 197 -18.37 9.13 -0.15
N PRO A 198 -18.98 8.93 1.03
CA PRO A 198 -20.25 9.58 1.29
C PRO A 198 -19.93 11.06 1.08
N GLU A 199 -20.78 11.81 0.39
CA GLU A 199 -20.56 13.25 0.26
C GLU A 199 -21.24 14.01 1.41
N PRO A 200 -20.70 14.10 2.65
CA PRO A 200 -21.18 15.09 3.60
C PRO A 200 -20.46 16.42 3.42
N ALA A 201 -19.29 16.47 2.76
CA ALA A 201 -18.50 17.70 2.65
C ALA A 201 -19.04 18.68 1.61
N THR A 202 -19.44 18.23 0.41
CA THR A 202 -19.93 19.12 -0.66
C THR A 202 -21.24 19.80 -0.29
N MET A 203 -22.19 19.05 0.26
CA MET A 203 -23.50 19.56 0.66
C MET A 203 -23.44 20.45 1.91
N LEU A 204 -22.56 20.14 2.87
CA LEU A 204 -22.35 21.01 4.03
C LEU A 204 -21.63 22.30 3.65
N LEU A 205 -20.61 22.24 2.77
CA LEU A 205 -19.91 23.42 2.29
C LEU A 205 -20.83 24.32 1.44
N LEU A 206 -21.67 23.72 0.60
CA LEU A 206 -22.71 24.43 -0.15
C LEU A 206 -23.76 25.05 0.78
N GLY A 207 -24.22 24.29 1.79
CA GLY A 207 -25.18 24.76 2.79
C GLY A 207 -24.64 25.92 3.63
N CYS A 208 -23.40 25.82 4.12
CA CYS A 208 -22.71 26.88 4.84
C CYS A 208 -22.46 28.10 3.94
N GLY A 209 -22.08 27.89 2.67
CA GLY A 209 -21.90 28.96 1.69
C GLY A 209 -23.19 29.75 1.43
N LEU A 210 -24.31 29.05 1.23
CA LEU A 210 -25.62 29.67 1.00
C LEU A 210 -26.14 30.40 2.25
N ALA A 211 -25.95 29.83 3.44
CA ALA A 211 -26.31 30.48 4.70
C ALA A 211 -25.49 31.75 4.95
N GLY A 212 -24.19 31.72 4.66
CA GLY A 212 -23.30 32.89 4.73
C GLY A 212 -23.72 34.01 3.79
N ILE A 213 -24.07 33.69 2.55
CA ILE A 213 -24.55 34.66 1.55
C ILE A 213 -25.88 35.31 2.00
N ALA A 214 -26.82 34.51 2.52
CA ALA A 214 -28.11 35.00 3.01
C ALA A 214 -27.97 35.94 4.22
N ALA A 215 -27.05 35.62 5.14
CA ALA A 215 -26.75 36.46 6.31
C ALA A 215 -26.12 37.80 5.90
N CYS A 216 -25.20 37.80 4.93
CA CYS A 216 -24.64 39.02 4.37
C CYS A 216 -25.71 39.89 3.71
N LYS A 217 -26.59 39.31 2.87
CA LYS A 217 -27.65 40.06 2.17
C LYS A 217 -28.62 40.77 3.12
N ARG A 218 -29.03 40.12 4.22
CA ARG A 218 -29.94 40.72 5.23
C ARG A 218 -29.33 41.89 5.99
N ARG A 219 -28.00 41.96 6.10
CA ARG A 219 -27.30 43.02 6.83
C ARG A 219 -27.12 44.29 5.99
N PHE A 220 -27.01 44.17 4.67
CA PHE A 220 -26.88 45.31 3.75
C PHE A 220 -28.22 46.00 3.42
N GLN A 221 -29.36 45.34 3.61
CA GLN A 221 -30.68 45.94 3.40
C GLN A 221 -31.21 46.76 4.60
N LYS A 222 -30.48 46.81 5.72
CA LYS A 222 -30.86 47.54 6.94
C LYS A 222 -30.09 48.84 7.16
N ASN A 223 -29.30 49.27 6.16
CA ASN A 223 -28.66 50.58 6.08
C ASN A 223 -29.27 51.34 4.91
#